data_AF-A0A9W4DAJ6-F1
#
_entry.id   AF-A0A9W4DAJ6-F1
#
_cell.length_a   1.000
_cell.length_b   1.000
_cell.length_c   1.000
_cell.angle_alpha   90.00
_cell.angle_beta   90.00
_cell.angle_gamma   90.00
#
_symmetry.space_group_name_H-M   'P 1'
#
loop_
_entity.id
_entity.type
_entity.pdbx_description
1 polymer ?
#
loop_
_entity_poly.entity_id
_entity_poly.type
_entity_poly.pdbx_seq_one_letter_code
_entity_poly.pdbx_strand_id
1 'polypeptide(L)'
;MAIVRNITGCGTSVVRGLDRQIIKIMGSNALVSFEDLNVEAVGEGVWFYLQPAAKEALQPAINDRGKKLVVFSAYRTIVQQFLLFQQFQEGRCGITAAARPPFSNH
;
A
#
# COMPACT_ATOMS: atom_id res chain seq x y z
N MET A 1 -13.12 10.63 -16.94
CA MET A 1 -11.80 10.19 -16.46
C MET A 1 -11.38 11.15 -15.36
N ALA A 2 -11.27 10.71 -14.10
CA ALA A 2 -10.89 11.60 -13.01
C ALA A 2 -9.37 11.77 -12.99
N ILE A 3 -8.90 13.02 -12.91
CA ILE A 3 -7.49 13.30 -12.63
C ILE A 3 -7.25 12.98 -11.15
N VAL A 4 -6.13 12.33 -10.81
CA VAL A 4 -5.81 11.91 -9.43
C VAL A 4 -5.98 13.04 -8.42
N ARG A 5 -5.59 14.27 -8.78
CA ARG A 5 -5.73 15.47 -7.94
C ARG A 5 -7.17 15.86 -7.59
N ASN A 6 -8.16 15.44 -8.38
CA ASN A 6 -9.57 15.81 -8.17
C ASN A 6 -10.32 14.80 -7.29
N ILE A 7 -9.61 13.83 -6.71
CA ILE A 7 -10.22 12.79 -5.89
C ILE A 7 -10.47 13.33 -4.47
N THR A 8 -11.75 13.40 -4.09
CA THR A 8 -12.21 13.95 -2.82
C THR A 8 -12.61 12.90 -1.78
N GLY A 9 -12.63 11.61 -2.16
CA GLY A 9 -12.86 10.51 -1.24
C GLY A 9 -11.70 10.28 -0.25
N CYS A 10 -11.97 9.51 0.80
CA CYS A 10 -10.99 9.15 1.82
C CYS A 10 -10.23 7.84 1.54
N GLY A 11 -10.72 7.02 0.62
CA GLY A 11 -10.04 5.79 0.24
C GLY A 11 -8.99 6.03 -0.85
N THR A 12 -7.90 5.27 -0.81
CA THR A 12 -6.90 5.22 -1.88
C THR A 12 -7.21 4.14 -2.93
N SER A 13 -8.21 3.28 -2.71
CA SER A 13 -8.61 2.22 -3.66
C SER A 13 -9.15 2.76 -4.99
N VAL A 14 -9.57 4.02 -5.03
CA VAL A 14 -10.01 4.70 -6.27
C VAL A 14 -8.91 4.77 -7.35
N VAL A 15 -7.63 4.71 -6.98
CA VAL A 15 -6.51 4.67 -7.94
C VAL A 15 -6.01 3.25 -8.25
N ARG A 16 -6.72 2.21 -7.77
CA ARG A 16 -6.30 0.80 -7.86
C ARG A 16 -5.98 0.33 -9.29
N GLY A 17 -6.70 0.86 -10.29
CA GLY A 17 -6.44 0.55 -11.70
C GLY A 17 -5.08 1.06 -12.20
N LEU A 18 -4.65 2.24 -11.75
CA LEU A 18 -3.34 2.81 -12.08
C LEU A 18 -2.23 2.13 -11.28
N ASP A 19 -2.49 1.85 -9.99
CA ASP A 19 -1.57 1.12 -9.14
C ASP A 19 -1.16 -0.23 -9.73
N ARG A 20 -2.12 -1.00 -10.27
CA ARG A 20 -1.83 -2.27 -10.95
C ARG A 20 -0.88 -2.11 -12.12
N GLN A 21 -1.02 -1.03 -12.89
CA GLN A 21 -0.12 -0.76 -14.02
C GLN A 21 1.29 -0.46 -13.52
N ILE A 22 1.42 0.34 -12.45
CA ILE A 22 2.73 0.67 -11.84
C ILE A 22 3.39 -0.58 -11.27
N ILE A 23 2.66 -1.40 -10.50
CA ILE A 23 3.16 -2.66 -9.93
C ILE A 23 3.63 -3.60 -11.05
N LYS A 24 2.86 -3.71 -12.14
CA LYS A 24 3.24 -4.51 -13.30
C LYS A 24 4.54 -4.02 -13.95
N ILE A 25 4.73 -2.70 -14.03
CA ILE A 25 5.96 -2.08 -14.60
C ILE A 25 7.17 -2.34 -13.70
N MET A 26 7.02 -2.30 -12.38
CA MET A 26 8.12 -2.60 -11.45
C MET A 26 8.67 -4.02 -11.58
N GLY A 27 7.83 -4.96 -12.01
CA GLY A 27 8.21 -6.35 -12.21
C GLY A 27 8.52 -7.10 -10.91
N SER A 28 8.78 -8.41 -11.03
CA SER A 28 8.98 -9.32 -9.90
C SER A 28 10.33 -9.17 -9.19
N ASN A 29 11.28 -8.43 -9.78
CA ASN A 29 12.62 -8.28 -9.19
C ASN A 29 12.64 -7.24 -8.05
N ALA A 30 11.70 -6.30 -8.04
CA ALA A 30 11.60 -5.28 -7.00
C ALA A 30 10.64 -5.67 -5.87
N LEU A 31 9.53 -6.34 -6.22
CA LEU A 31 8.45 -6.69 -5.32
C LEU A 31 7.95 -8.11 -5.57
N VAL A 32 7.67 -8.84 -4.49
CA VAL A 32 7.03 -10.16 -4.51
C VAL A 32 5.74 -10.14 -3.72
N SER A 33 4.78 -10.96 -4.13
CA SER A 33 3.54 -11.13 -3.38
C SER A 33 3.79 -11.91 -2.09
N PHE A 34 3.10 -11.53 -1.01
CA PHE A 34 3.04 -12.29 0.24
C PHE A 34 1.59 -12.70 0.61
N GLU A 35 0.68 -12.69 -0.38
CA GLU A 35 -0.71 -13.17 -0.21
C GLU A 35 -0.79 -14.65 0.17
N ASP A 36 0.25 -15.42 -0.11
CA ASP A 36 0.40 -16.83 0.26
C ASP A 36 0.70 -17.05 1.75
N LEU A 37 1.00 -15.98 2.50
CA LEU A 37 1.20 -16.05 3.95
C LEU A 37 -0.14 -16.02 4.71
N ASN A 38 -0.13 -16.32 6.02
CA ASN A 38 -1.33 -16.23 6.86
C ASN A 38 -1.69 -14.76 7.17
N VAL A 39 -2.18 -14.04 6.16
CA VAL A 39 -2.48 -12.61 6.19
C VAL A 39 -3.91 -12.30 5.70
N GLU A 40 -4.46 -11.17 6.11
CA GLU A 40 -5.69 -10.59 5.54
C GLU A 40 -5.60 -9.07 5.45
N ALA A 41 -6.22 -8.49 4.43
CA ALA A 41 -6.17 -7.05 4.19
C ALA A 41 -7.37 -6.34 4.81
N VAL A 42 -7.13 -5.16 5.36
CA VAL A 42 -8.19 -4.23 5.74
C VAL A 42 -8.57 -3.37 4.53
N GLY A 43 -9.28 -3.99 3.59
CA GLY A 43 -9.86 -3.33 2.41
C GLY A 43 -8.97 -3.29 1.17
N GLU A 44 -9.54 -2.74 0.09
CA GLU A 44 -8.96 -2.79 -1.26
C GLU A 44 -7.81 -1.81 -1.52
N GLY A 45 -7.45 -0.99 -0.53
CA GLY A 45 -6.29 -0.09 -0.61
C GLY A 45 -4.97 -0.79 -0.35
N VAL A 46 -5.00 -2.02 0.16
CA VAL A 46 -3.80 -2.79 0.53
C VAL A 46 -3.27 -3.55 -0.68
N TRP A 47 -1.96 -3.45 -0.88
CA TRP A 47 -1.20 -4.21 -1.86
C TRP A 47 -0.26 -5.16 -1.15
N PHE A 48 -0.50 -6.47 -1.28
CA PHE A 48 0.32 -7.51 -0.65
C PHE A 48 1.65 -7.73 -1.37
N TYR A 49 2.40 -6.65 -1.56
CA TYR A 49 3.72 -6.65 -2.15
C TYR A 49 4.74 -6.09 -1.16
N LEU A 50 5.96 -6.60 -1.21
CA LEU A 50 7.13 -6.13 -0.47
C LEU A 50 8.41 -6.68 -1.12
N GLN A 51 9.58 -6.22 -0.68
CA GLN A 51 10.86 -6.69 -1.22
C GLN A 51 11.09 -8.19 -0.88
N PRO A 52 11.77 -8.97 -1.73
CA PRO A 52 12.03 -10.40 -1.49
C PRO A 52 12.58 -10.71 -0.09
N ALA A 53 13.63 -10.02 0.34
CA ALA A 53 14.24 -10.21 1.66
C ALA A 53 13.27 -9.90 2.82
N ALA A 54 12.34 -8.95 2.63
CA ALA A 54 11.31 -8.66 3.62
C ALA A 54 10.28 -9.79 3.71
N LYS A 55 9.98 -10.52 2.61
CA LYS A 55 9.09 -11.69 2.62
C LYS A 55 9.72 -12.82 3.41
N GLU A 56 11.00 -13.07 3.14
CA GLU A 56 11.80 -14.10 3.81
C GLU A 56 11.85 -13.87 5.32
N ALA A 57 11.98 -12.62 5.76
CA ALA A 57 11.95 -12.26 7.17
C ALA A 57 10.55 -12.28 7.80
N LEU A 58 9.51 -11.92 7.03
CA LEU A 58 8.13 -11.86 7.52
C LEU A 58 7.52 -13.25 7.74
N GLN A 59 7.83 -14.21 6.86
CA GLN A 59 7.30 -15.57 6.93
C GLN A 59 7.50 -16.26 8.30
N PRO A 60 8.72 -16.34 8.88
CA PRO A 60 8.92 -16.97 10.18
C PRO A 60 8.21 -16.22 11.31
N ALA A 61 8.15 -14.88 11.26
CA ALA A 61 7.45 -14.08 12.26
C ALA A 61 5.93 -14.35 12.27
N ILE A 62 5.32 -14.51 11.08
CA ILE A 62 3.91 -14.90 10.97
C ILE A 62 3.69 -16.33 11.48
N ASN A 63 4.60 -17.26 11.17
CA ASN A 63 4.49 -18.65 11.60
C ASN A 63 4.60 -18.77 13.12
N ASP A 64 5.59 -18.11 13.74
CA ASP A 64 5.80 -18.09 15.19
C ASP A 64 4.59 -17.50 15.94
N ARG A 65 4.01 -16.43 15.38
CA ARG A 65 2.79 -15.83 15.92
C ARG A 65 1.59 -16.80 15.92
N GLY A 66 1.53 -17.74 14.99
CA GLY A 66 0.48 -18.76 14.87
C GLY A 66 -0.94 -18.21 14.65
N LYS A 67 -1.08 -16.91 14.39
CA LYS A 67 -2.35 -16.20 14.19
C LYS A 67 -2.27 -15.34 12.96
N LYS A 68 -3.39 -15.24 12.25
CA LYS A 68 -3.51 -14.45 11.03
C LYS A 68 -3.13 -12.98 11.26
N LEU A 69 -2.24 -12.44 10.44
CA LEU A 69 -1.81 -11.05 10.49
C LEU A 69 -2.79 -10.17 9.71
N VAL A 70 -3.39 -9.20 10.38
CA VAL A 70 -4.28 -8.21 9.76
C VAL A 70 -3.44 -7.05 9.25
N VAL A 71 -3.45 -6.83 7.94
CA VAL A 71 -2.61 -5.86 7.24
C VAL A 71 -3.44 -4.64 6.88
N PHE A 72 -3.11 -3.51 7.51
CA PHE A 72 -3.70 -2.20 7.20
C PHE A 72 -2.95 -1.46 6.10
N SER A 73 -1.65 -1.72 5.94
CA SER A 73 -0.79 -1.10 4.94
C SER A 73 0.43 -1.98 4.68
N ALA A 74 0.87 -2.01 3.42
CA ALA A 74 2.04 -2.72 2.95
C ALA A 74 2.70 -1.85 1.89
N TYR A 75 3.05 -2.39 0.71
CA TYR A 75 3.52 -1.56 -0.40
C TYR A 75 2.49 -0.47 -0.75
N ARG A 76 2.96 0.76 -0.92
CA ARG A 76 2.13 1.90 -1.33
C ARG A 76 2.71 2.49 -2.61
N THR A 77 1.88 2.56 -3.65
CA THR A 77 2.34 3.17 -4.90
C THR A 77 2.57 4.67 -4.71
N ILE A 78 3.37 5.26 -5.59
CA ILE A 78 3.58 6.72 -5.62
C ILE A 78 2.25 7.49 -5.78
N VAL A 79 1.26 6.90 -6.45
CA VAL A 79 -0.07 7.51 -6.67
C VAL A 79 -0.90 7.47 -5.39
N GLN A 80 -0.91 6.35 -4.68
CA GLN A 80 -1.57 6.27 -3.37
C GLN A 80 -0.93 7.24 -2.37
N GLN A 81 0.41 7.33 -2.36
CA GLN A 81 1.11 8.27 -1.48
C GLN A 81 0.82 9.74 -1.85
N PHE A 82 0.72 10.05 -3.13
CA PHE A 82 0.31 11.38 -3.59
C PHE A 82 -1.09 11.74 -3.06
N LEU A 83 -2.06 10.84 -3.21
CA LEU A 83 -3.43 11.08 -2.75
C LEU A 83 -3.51 11.22 -1.22
N LEU A 84 -2.80 10.36 -0.47
CA LEU A 84 -2.71 10.45 0.99
C LEU A 84 -2.11 11.78 1.44
N PHE A 85 -1.03 12.22 0.78
CA PHE A 85 -0.40 13.50 1.07
C PHE A 85 -1.32 14.68 0.76
N GLN A 86 -2.08 14.61 -0.33
CA GLN A 86 -3.09 15.63 -0.64
C GLN A 86 -4.20 15.69 0.41
N GLN A 87 -4.73 14.54 0.83
CA GLN A 87 -5.73 14.46 1.90
C GLN A 87 -5.21 15.09 3.20
N PHE A 88 -3.95 14.84 3.55
CA PHE A 88 -3.27 15.47 4.68
C PHE A 88 -3.17 17.00 4.52
N GLN A 89 -2.70 17.49 3.37
CA GLN A 89 -2.57 18.92 3.11
C GLN A 89 -3.92 19.66 3.17
N GLU A 90 -5.00 18.99 2.81
CA GLU A 90 -6.36 19.53 2.81
C GLU A 90 -7.10 19.29 4.14
N GLY A 91 -6.46 18.67 5.14
CA GLY A 91 -7.06 18.40 6.46
C GLY A 91 -8.24 17.41 6.40
N ARG A 92 -8.27 16.52 5.41
CA ARG A 92 -9.36 15.57 5.19
C ARG A 92 -9.11 14.23 5.88
N CYS A 93 -10.20 13.49 6.12
CA CYS A 93 -10.16 12.06 6.46
C CYS A 93 -9.41 11.71 7.76
N GLY A 94 -9.20 12.67 8.66
CA GLY A 94 -8.51 12.47 9.92
C GLY A 94 -7.01 12.17 9.78
N ILE A 95 -6.41 12.46 8.63
CA ILE A 95 -4.97 12.23 8.42
C ILE A 95 -4.17 13.28 9.18
N THR A 96 -3.47 12.86 10.23
CA THR A 96 -2.66 13.76 11.09
C THR A 96 -1.21 13.87 10.65
N ALA A 97 -0.73 12.92 9.84
CA ALA A 97 0.62 12.94 9.26
C ALA A 97 0.66 12.17 7.94
N ALA A 98 1.39 12.70 6.97
CA ALA A 98 1.72 12.01 5.72
C ALA A 98 3.12 12.42 5.23
N ALA A 99 3.93 11.46 4.82
CA ALA A 99 5.21 11.73 4.17
C ALA A 99 4.99 12.41 2.81
N ARG A 100 5.82 13.39 2.45
CA ARG A 100 5.81 13.94 1.09
C ARG A 100 6.25 12.85 0.10
N PRO A 101 5.61 12.68 -1.07
CA PRO A 101 6.10 11.79 -2.12
C PRO A 101 7.52 12.22 -2.60
N PRO A 102 8.48 11.30 -2.81
CA PRO A 102 8.40 9.84 -2.70
C PRO A 102 8.92 9.27 -1.36
N PHE A 103 8.97 10.06 -0.29
CA PHE A 103 9.73 9.76 0.95
C PHE A 103 9.00 8.87 1.97
N SER A 104 7.98 8.11 1.56
CA SER A 104 7.38 7.06 2.39
C SER A 104 8.19 5.78 2.21
N ASN A 105 8.44 5.04 3.30
CA ASN A 105 9.09 3.71 3.22
C ASN A 105 8.14 2.61 2.73
N HIS A 106 6.82 2.86 2.78
CA HIS A 106 5.81 1.98 2.18
C HIS A 106 5.94 1.94 0.66
#